data_AF-A0A7X6RX07-F1
#
_entry.id   AF-A0A7X6RX07-F1
#
_cell.length_a   1.000
_cell.length_b   1.000
_cell.length_c   1.000
_cell.angle_alpha   90.00
_cell.angle_beta   90.00
_cell.angle_gamma   90.00
#
_symmetry.space_group_name_H-M   'P 1'
#
loop_
_entity.id
_entity.type
_entity.pdbx_description
1 polymer ?
#
loop_
_entity_poly.entity_id
_entity_poly.type
_entity_poly.pdbx_seq_one_letter_code
_entity_poly.pdbx_strand_id
1 'polypeptide(L)'
;MRECSSSLPAPDLDRLRPGTICLTVPLVDDVVQVGIGGDFSTTAVAVSVTASSVRMRRLDGRPLQVHIVEGWRDAANPGTATAVFAEAVEALVLERHRGCWVPGPGLRARVVDLDRFVGTLARFALVKQERAADQAVGAA
;
A
#
# COMPACT_ATOMS: atom_id res chain seq x y z
N MET A 1 -0.56 17.76 22.96
CA MET A 1 0.75 17.38 22.39
C MET A 1 0.47 16.88 20.98
N ARG A 2 0.80 17.63 19.92
CA ARG A 2 0.60 17.15 18.55
C ARG A 2 1.70 16.13 18.28
N GLU A 3 1.34 14.87 18.09
CA GLU A 3 2.27 13.87 17.58
C GLU A 3 2.77 14.37 16.22
N CYS A 4 4.07 14.64 16.11
CA CYS A 4 4.68 15.05 14.86
C CYS A 4 4.57 13.86 13.90
N SER A 5 3.56 13.86 13.05
CA SER A 5 3.45 12.89 11.96
C SER A 5 4.75 12.94 11.16
N SER A 6 5.51 11.85 11.22
CA SER A 6 6.81 11.77 10.58
C SER A 6 6.63 11.69 9.07
N SER A 7 7.46 12.40 8.31
CA SER A 7 7.44 12.35 6.85
C SER A 7 7.89 10.98 6.33
N LEU A 8 7.23 10.49 5.29
CA LEU A 8 7.61 9.29 4.55
C LEU A 8 8.50 9.67 3.35
N PRO A 9 9.69 9.06 3.21
CA PRO A 9 10.55 9.27 2.04
C PRO A 9 9.89 8.87 0.71
N ALA A 10 9.18 7.73 0.67
CA ALA A 10 8.38 7.17 -0.42
C ALA A 10 8.43 7.90 -1.80
N PRO A 11 9.58 7.91 -2.51
CA PRO A 11 9.75 8.69 -3.74
C PRO A 11 8.94 8.13 -4.92
N ASP A 12 8.60 6.84 -4.88
CA ASP A 12 7.75 6.20 -5.89
C ASP A 12 6.32 6.77 -5.89
N LEU A 13 5.85 7.38 -4.79
CA LEU A 13 4.55 8.06 -4.76
C LEU A 13 4.51 9.29 -5.65
N ASP A 14 5.62 10.03 -5.76
CA ASP A 14 5.70 11.24 -6.59
C ASP A 14 5.63 10.93 -8.09
N ARG A 15 5.86 9.67 -8.46
CA ARG A 15 5.81 9.19 -9.84
C ARG A 15 4.42 8.71 -10.26
N LEU A 16 3.51 8.49 -9.30
CA LEU A 16 2.17 8.02 -9.60
C LEU A 16 1.37 9.10 -10.31
N ARG A 17 0.72 8.72 -11.41
CA ARG A 17 -0.21 9.61 -12.11
C ARG A 17 -1.53 9.69 -11.34
N PRO A 18 -2.20 10.86 -11.29
CA PRO A 18 -3.53 10.98 -10.69
C PRO A 18 -4.53 9.99 -11.28
N GLY A 19 -5.43 9.47 -10.45
CA GLY A 19 -6.42 8.46 -10.84
C GLY A 19 -6.60 7.40 -9.75
N THR A 20 -7.31 6.32 -10.08
CA THR A 20 -7.47 5.17 -9.17
C THR A 20 -6.91 3.92 -9.83
N ILE A 21 -6.02 3.24 -9.10
CA ILE A 21 -5.42 1.96 -9.49
C ILE A 21 -5.97 0.88 -8.56
N CYS A 22 -6.51 -0.20 -9.11
CA CYS A 22 -6.89 -1.37 -8.31
C CYS A 22 -5.72 -2.36 -8.29
N LEU A 23 -5.33 -2.83 -7.12
CA LEU A 23 -4.30 -3.84 -6.92
C LEU A 23 -4.92 -5.10 -6.34
N THR A 24 -4.58 -6.25 -6.90
CA THR A 24 -4.94 -7.55 -6.31
C THR A 24 -3.81 -7.98 -5.41
N VAL A 25 -4.10 -8.25 -4.14
CA VAL A 25 -3.10 -8.55 -3.11
C VAL A 25 -3.46 -9.84 -2.37
N PRO A 26 -2.47 -10.65 -1.94
CA PRO A 26 -2.70 -11.82 -1.12
C PRO A 26 -3.37 -11.47 0.22
N LEU A 27 -4.30 -12.32 0.65
CA LEU A 27 -5.07 -12.19 1.88
C LEU A 27 -5.01 -13.49 2.68
N VAL A 28 -4.60 -13.38 3.95
CA VAL A 28 -4.58 -14.49 4.92
C VAL A 28 -5.21 -13.99 6.20
N ASP A 29 -6.22 -14.70 6.72
CA ASP A 29 -6.95 -14.34 7.94
C ASP A 29 -7.44 -12.88 7.96
N ASP A 30 -7.95 -12.41 6.81
CA ASP A 30 -8.41 -11.03 6.59
C ASP A 30 -7.31 -9.95 6.66
N VAL A 31 -6.04 -10.35 6.65
CA VAL A 31 -4.85 -9.49 6.63
C VAL A 31 -4.15 -9.56 5.28
N VAL A 32 -3.89 -8.40 4.68
CA VAL A 32 -3.12 -8.29 3.44
C VAL A 32 -1.67 -8.65 3.71
N GLN A 33 -1.11 -9.57 2.92
CA GLN A 33 0.26 -10.04 3.07
C GLN A 33 1.15 -9.44 1.98
N VAL A 34 2.26 -8.83 2.40
CA VAL A 34 3.29 -8.29 1.52
C VAL A 34 4.55 -9.13 1.65
N GLY A 35 5.12 -9.57 0.52
CA GLY A 35 6.35 -10.36 0.51
C GLY A 35 6.14 -11.88 0.49
N ILE A 36 4.90 -12.34 0.34
CA ILE A 36 4.59 -13.77 0.14
C ILE A 36 4.36 -14.10 -1.34
N GLY A 37 4.52 -15.37 -1.70
CA GLY A 37 4.23 -15.90 -3.02
C GLY A 37 3.59 -17.29 -2.95
N GLY A 38 2.80 -17.64 -3.96
CA GLY A 38 2.01 -18.87 -4.02
C GLY A 38 0.51 -18.59 -4.21
N ASP A 39 -0.29 -19.65 -4.16
CA ASP A 39 -1.73 -19.56 -4.36
C ASP A 39 -2.45 -19.25 -3.04
N PHE A 40 -2.77 -17.97 -2.86
CA PHE A 40 -3.55 -17.47 -1.73
C PHE A 40 -4.87 -16.89 -2.21
N SER A 41 -5.84 -16.85 -1.29
CA SER A 41 -6.99 -15.96 -1.47
C SER A 41 -6.49 -14.52 -1.67
N THR A 42 -7.22 -13.74 -2.46
CA THR A 42 -6.84 -12.37 -2.75
C THR A 42 -7.98 -11.41 -2.44
N THR A 43 -7.62 -10.15 -2.18
CA THR A 43 -8.57 -9.03 -2.15
C THR A 43 -8.10 -7.93 -3.08
N ALA A 44 -9.00 -7.00 -3.39
CA ALA A 44 -8.70 -5.82 -4.18
C ALA A 44 -8.52 -4.59 -3.27
N VAL A 45 -7.39 -3.92 -3.41
CA VAL A 45 -7.09 -2.62 -2.79
C VAL A 45 -7.15 -1.54 -3.85
N ALA A 46 -7.95 -0.50 -3.62
CA ALA A 46 -7.93 0.69 -4.44
C ALA A 46 -6.92 1.70 -3.92
N VAL A 47 -6.10 2.22 -4.83
CA VAL A 47 -5.10 3.27 -4.61
C VAL A 47 -5.55 4.48 -5.40
N SER A 48 -6.15 5.45 -4.72
CA SER A 48 -6.60 6.71 -5.31
C SER A 48 -5.55 7.78 -5.10
N VAL A 49 -5.09 8.37 -6.19
CA VAL A 49 -3.99 9.36 -6.22
C VAL A 49 -4.54 10.68 -6.75
N THR A 50 -4.25 11.75 -6.02
CA THR A 50 -4.44 13.14 -6.46
C THR A 50 -3.10 13.87 -6.40
N ALA A 51 -3.07 15.15 -6.78
CA ALA A 51 -1.87 15.98 -6.65
C ALA A 51 -1.38 16.14 -5.19
N SER A 52 -2.26 15.99 -4.21
CA SER A 52 -1.97 16.27 -2.79
C SER A 52 -2.33 15.14 -1.82
N SER A 53 -2.92 14.04 -2.30
CA SER A 53 -3.33 12.93 -1.44
C SER A 53 -3.18 11.57 -2.12
N VAL A 54 -2.78 10.56 -1.35
CA VAL A 54 -2.88 9.16 -1.71
C VAL A 54 -3.76 8.46 -0.69
N ARG A 55 -4.80 7.76 -1.16
CA ARG A 55 -5.71 6.98 -0.33
C ARG A 55 -5.69 5.53 -0.74
N MET A 56 -5.50 4.63 0.22
CA MET A 56 -5.50 3.19 0.02
C MET A 56 -6.60 2.57 0.89
N ARG A 57 -7.47 1.76 0.29
CA ARG A 57 -8.53 1.04 1.00
C ARG A 57 -8.86 -0.27 0.32
N ARG A 58 -9.41 -1.23 1.06
CA ARG A 58 -10.01 -2.42 0.45
C ARG A 58 -11.30 -2.05 -0.27
N LEU A 59 -11.58 -2.76 -1.36
CA LEU A 59 -12.80 -2.58 -2.15
C LEU A 59 -13.97 -3.41 -1.63
N ASP A 60 -13.70 -4.46 -0.86
CA ASP A 60 -14.73 -5.28 -0.19
C ASP A 60 -15.36 -4.59 1.04
N GLY A 61 -14.92 -3.37 1.36
CA GLY A 61 -15.46 -2.56 2.46
C GLY A 61 -14.97 -2.97 3.84
N ARG A 62 -14.06 -3.95 3.95
CA ARG A 62 -13.47 -4.34 5.23
C ARG A 62 -12.28 -3.43 5.60
N PRO A 63 -11.96 -3.30 6.90
CA PRO A 63 -10.76 -2.61 7.33
C PRO A 63 -9.49 -3.22 6.71
N LEU A 64 -8.54 -2.34 6.39
CA LEU A 64 -7.23 -2.67 5.88
C LEU A 64 -6.29 -2.98 7.06
N GLN A 65 -5.89 -4.24 7.19
CA GLN A 65 -4.72 -4.63 7.98
C GLN A 65 -3.66 -5.21 7.05
N VAL A 66 -2.39 -4.94 7.33
CA VAL A 66 -1.27 -5.33 6.48
C VAL A 66 -0.14 -5.89 7.32
N HIS A 67 0.36 -7.05 6.92
CA HIS A 67 1.61 -7.61 7.41
C HIS A 67 2.68 -7.61 6.31
N ILE A 68 3.89 -7.20 6.68
CA ILE A 68 5.10 -7.42 5.87
C ILE A 68 5.73 -8.72 6.34
N VAL A 69 5.86 -9.67 5.42
CA VAL A 69 6.43 -10.98 5.67
C VAL A 69 7.87 -11.02 5.19
N GLU A 70 8.78 -11.36 6.10
CA GLU A 70 10.20 -11.51 5.83
C GLU A 70 10.62 -12.97 5.90
N GLY A 71 11.50 -13.39 5.00
CA GLY A 71 12.00 -14.77 4.98
C GLY A 71 10.99 -15.81 4.51
N TRP A 72 9.91 -15.39 3.85
CA TRP A 72 8.97 -16.30 3.20
C TRP A 72 9.69 -17.22 2.20
N ARG A 73 9.43 -18.53 2.30
CA ARG A 73 9.86 -19.52 1.30
C ARG A 73 8.67 -20.27 0.71
N ASP A 74 7.83 -20.81 1.59
CA ASP A 74 6.63 -21.58 1.26
C ASP A 74 5.69 -21.64 2.47
N ALA A 75 4.53 -22.29 2.32
CA ALA A 75 3.53 -22.40 3.38
C ALA A 75 4.03 -23.15 4.64
N ALA A 76 4.99 -24.06 4.50
CA ALA A 76 5.60 -24.75 5.64
C ALA A 76 6.69 -23.90 6.32
N ASN A 77 7.21 -22.89 5.62
CA ASN A 77 8.27 -22.00 6.05
C ASN A 77 7.84 -20.52 5.87
N PRO A 78 6.88 -20.04 6.67
CA PRO A 78 6.21 -18.76 6.43
C PRO A 78 7.03 -17.52 6.78
N GLY A 79 8.16 -17.67 7.49
CA GLY A 79 8.98 -16.54 7.93
C GLY A 79 8.32 -15.72 9.06
N THR A 80 8.66 -14.43 9.13
CA THR A 80 8.18 -13.50 10.18
C THR A 80 7.24 -12.47 9.60
N ALA A 81 6.03 -12.38 10.15
CA ALA A 81 5.04 -11.37 9.77
C ALA A 81 5.06 -10.20 10.76
N THR A 82 5.29 -8.97 10.26
CA THR A 82 5.26 -7.74 11.05
C THR A 82 4.07 -6.88 10.66
N ALA A 83 3.24 -6.49 11.62
CA ALA A 83 2.10 -5.61 11.37
C ALA A 83 2.54 -4.18 11.05
N VAL A 84 2.00 -3.62 9.97
CA VAL A 84 2.25 -2.23 9.56
C VAL A 84 1.45 -1.26 10.42
N PHE A 85 0.18 -1.59 10.68
CA PHE A 85 -0.71 -0.80 11.52
C PHE A 85 -0.92 -1.50 12.86
N ALA A 86 -0.94 -0.73 13.95
CA ALA A 86 -1.26 -1.26 15.27
C ALA A 86 -2.69 -1.83 15.32
N GLU A 87 -3.61 -1.24 14.58
CA GLU A 87 -5.00 -1.66 14.42
C GLU A 87 -5.40 -1.57 12.94
N ALA A 88 -6.38 -2.37 12.52
CA ALA A 88 -6.90 -2.29 11.16
C ALA A 88 -7.52 -0.91 10.89
N VAL A 89 -7.29 -0.36 9.70
CA VAL A 89 -7.73 1.00 9.34
C VAL A 89 -8.70 0.97 8.18
N GLU A 90 -9.74 1.80 8.20
CA GLU A 90 -10.68 1.93 7.07
C GLU A 90 -9.99 2.34 5.76
N ALA A 91 -9.02 3.23 5.88
CA ALA A 91 -8.15 3.62 4.78
C ALA A 91 -6.82 4.16 5.32
N LEU A 92 -5.72 3.84 4.64
CA LEU A 92 -4.50 4.60 4.78
C LEU A 92 -4.62 5.86 3.92
N VAL A 93 -4.49 7.03 4.54
CA VAL A 93 -4.45 8.32 3.85
C VAL A 93 -3.08 8.94 4.07
N LEU A 94 -2.42 9.33 2.98
CA LEU A 94 -1.20 10.12 2.97
C LEU A 94 -1.52 11.47 2.34
N GLU A 95 -1.09 12.54 2.99
CA GLU A 95 -1.27 13.91 2.52
C GLU A 95 0.08 14.53 2.19
N ARG A 96 0.10 15.39 1.18
CA ARG A 96 1.28 16.13 0.80
C ARG A 96 1.40 17.41 1.63
N HIS A 97 2.43 17.47 2.48
CA HIS A 97 2.75 18.62 3.31
C HIS A 97 4.18 19.08 3.01
N ARG A 98 4.33 20.31 2.51
CA ARG A 98 5.64 20.93 2.19
C ARG A 98 6.55 20.05 1.34
N GLY A 99 5.97 19.34 0.37
CA GLY A 99 6.72 18.46 -0.53
C GLY A 99 6.92 17.02 -0.02
N CYS A 100 6.60 16.73 1.23
CA CYS A 100 6.71 15.39 1.82
C CYS A 100 5.33 14.72 1.97
N TRP A 101 5.31 13.39 1.93
CA TRP A 101 4.11 12.61 2.25
C TRP A 101 4.03 12.36 3.75
N VAL A 102 2.86 12.62 4.33
CA VAL A 102 2.63 12.51 5.77
C VAL A 102 1.38 11.67 6.00
N PRO A 103 1.41 10.67 6.90
CA PRO A 103 0.21 9.92 7.23
C PRO A 103 -0.84 10.79 7.91
N GLY A 104 -2.11 10.50 7.61
CA GLY A 104 -3.26 11.14 8.23
C GLY A 104 -3.25 11.02 9.75
N PRO A 105 -3.93 11.95 10.45
CA PRO A 105 -3.97 11.97 11.91
C PRO A 105 -4.60 10.69 12.46
N GLY A 106 -4.06 10.20 13.58
CA GLY A 106 -4.57 9.00 14.26
C GLY A 106 -4.03 7.67 13.74
N LEU A 107 -3.24 7.66 12.66
CA LEU A 107 -2.57 6.44 12.19
C LEU A 107 -1.48 6.03 13.17
N ARG A 108 -1.64 4.85 13.79
CA ARG A 108 -0.61 4.24 14.64
C ARG A 108 0.17 3.19 13.86
N ALA A 109 1.35 3.57 13.40
CA ALA A 109 2.25 2.72 12.63
C ALA A 109 3.70 3.12 12.90
N ARG A 110 4.62 2.15 12.80
CA ARG A 110 6.05 2.47 12.74
C ARG A 110 6.37 3.02 11.35
N VAL A 111 7.04 4.16 11.30
CA VAL A 111 7.35 4.87 10.04
C VAL A 111 8.11 4.00 9.05
N VAL A 112 9.03 3.15 9.53
CA VAL A 112 9.81 2.23 8.69
C VAL A 112 8.95 1.16 8.02
N ASP A 113 8.00 0.59 8.76
CA ASP A 113 7.10 -0.45 8.26
C ASP A 113 6.09 0.17 7.28
N LEU A 114 5.62 1.37 7.59
CA LEU A 114 4.73 2.15 6.71
C LEU A 114 5.43 2.55 5.40
N ASP A 115 6.65 3.08 5.45
CA ASP A 115 7.42 3.46 4.26
C ASP A 115 7.66 2.25 3.34
N ARG A 116 8.03 1.09 3.92
CA ARG A 116 8.22 -0.14 3.15
C ARG A 116 6.94 -0.64 2.49
N PHE A 117 5.82 -0.62 3.21
CA PHE A 117 4.52 -0.99 2.66
C PHE A 117 4.15 -0.04 1.50
N VAL A 118 4.21 1.26 1.75
CA VAL A 118 3.86 2.31 0.78
C VAL A 118 4.74 2.24 -0.46
N GLY A 119 6.05 2.08 -0.30
CA GLY A 119 6.98 1.94 -1.42
C GLY A 119 6.72 0.69 -2.26
N THR A 120 6.40 -0.43 -1.62
CA THR A 120 6.06 -1.67 -2.32
C THR A 120 4.78 -1.51 -3.15
N LEU A 121 3.75 -0.92 -2.55
CA LEU A 121 2.47 -0.71 -3.20
C LEU A 121 2.57 0.34 -4.32
N ALA A 122 3.32 1.42 -4.12
CA ALA A 122 3.59 2.44 -5.14
C ALA A 122 4.27 1.82 -6.37
N ARG A 123 5.27 0.95 -6.16
CA ARG A 123 5.94 0.25 -7.26
C ARG A 123 5.00 -0.65 -8.06
N PHE A 124 4.12 -1.39 -7.39
CA PHE A 124 3.11 -2.19 -8.09
C PHE A 124 2.11 -1.33 -8.86
N ALA A 125 1.69 -0.21 -8.27
CA ALA A 125 0.80 0.74 -8.93
C ALA A 125 1.46 1.37 -10.17
N LEU A 126 2.75 1.73 -10.10
CA LEU A 126 3.51 2.25 -11.24
C LEU A 126 3.58 1.24 -12.39
N VAL A 127 3.99 0.00 -12.10
CA VAL A 127 4.04 -1.08 -13.11
C VAL A 127 2.67 -1.29 -13.76
N LYS A 128 1.58 -1.17 -12.98
CA LYS A 128 0.23 -1.30 -13.51
C LYS A 128 -0.18 -0.11 -14.38
N GLN A 129 0.18 1.12 -14.00
CA GLN A 129 -0.06 2.32 -14.83
C GLN A 129 0.72 2.28 -16.14
N GLU A 130 1.98 1.84 -16.11
CA GLU A 130 2.82 1.69 -17.30
C GLU A 130 2.20 0.70 -18.28
N ARG A 131 1.83 -0.50 -17.81
CA ARG A 131 1.16 -1.51 -18.66
C ARG A 131 -0.17 -1.04 -19.24
N ALA A 132 -0.96 -0.31 -18.47
CA ALA A 132 -2.23 0.23 -18.95
C ALA A 132 -2.03 1.30 -20.03
N ALA A 133 -0.98 2.12 -19.90
CA ALA A 133 -0.61 3.10 -20.91
C ALA A 133 -0.15 2.41 -22.21
N ASP A 134 0.68 1.38 -22.12
CA ASP A 134 1.13 0.61 -23.29
C ASP A 134 -0.03 -0.05 -24.04
N GLN A 135 -1.00 -0.61 -23.30
CA GLN A 135 -2.21 -1.20 -23.87
C GLN A 135 -3.12 -0.16 -24.55
N ALA A 136 -3.19 1.05 -24.03
CA ALA A 136 -3.95 2.14 -24.64
C ALA A 136 -3.30 2.65 -25.94
N VAL A 137 -1.98 2.64 -26.03
CA VAL A 137 -1.23 3.06 -27.24
C VAL A 137 -1.29 2.00 -28.35
N GLY A 138 -1.27 0.70 -28.01
CA GLY A 138 -1.37 -0.38 -28.99
C GLY A 138 -2.77 -0.61 -29.59
N ALA A 139 -3.80 0.06 -29.04
CA ALA A 139 -5.19 -0.04 -29.49
C ALA A 139 -5.66 1.19 -30.30
N ALA A 140 -4.77 2.15 -30.58
CA ALA A 140 -5.04 3.40 -31.27
C ALA A 140 -4.55 3.40 -32.73
#